data_AF-A0A521BJ14-F1
#
_entry.id   AF-A0A521BJ14-F1
#
_cell.length_a   1.000
_cell.length_b   1.000
_cell.length_c   1.000
_cell.angle_alpha   90.00
_cell.angle_beta   90.00
_cell.angle_gamma   90.00
#
_symmetry.space_group_name_H-M   'P 1'
#
loop_
_entity.id
_entity.type
_entity.pdbx_description
1 polymer ?
#
loop_
_entity_poly.entity_id
_entity_poly.type
_entity_poly.pdbx_seq_one_letter_code
_entity_poly.pdbx_strand_id
1 'polypeptide(L)'
;MRNNPFITVILLFCIEIVLYNYMDYMNLISSSSAYRGSLLPLFCFTVPAISILISILFDDMPYKKEFRYFCIFLAVVSIITFIIFSYFAALGKAYQH
;
A
#
# COMPACT_ATOMS: atom_id res chain seq x y z
N MET A 1 5.79 -18.15 16.79
CA MET A 1 5.78 -16.84 16.08
C MET A 1 6.64 -16.82 14.80
N ARG A 2 7.57 -17.78 14.59
CA ARG A 2 8.29 -17.93 13.31
C ARG A 2 7.28 -18.21 12.19
N ASN A 3 7.40 -17.50 11.06
CA ASN A 3 6.54 -17.60 9.85
C ASN A 3 5.06 -17.18 10.04
N ASN A 4 4.79 -16.10 10.78
CA ASN A 4 3.45 -15.53 10.84
C ASN A 4 3.23 -14.53 9.68
N PRO A 5 2.28 -14.79 8.76
CA PRO A 5 2.06 -13.91 7.60
C PRO A 5 1.48 -12.55 7.99
N PHE A 6 0.74 -12.45 9.10
CA PHE A 6 0.21 -11.16 9.59
C PHE A 6 1.34 -10.22 10.05
N ILE A 7 2.33 -10.75 10.77
CA ILE A 7 3.51 -9.97 11.19
C ILE A 7 4.28 -9.48 9.96
N THR A 8 4.37 -10.33 8.94
CA THR A 8 5.03 -9.98 7.66
C THR A 8 4.33 -8.80 6.99
N VAL A 9 2.99 -8.81 6.93
CA VAL A 9 2.24 -7.70 6.34
C VAL A 9 2.36 -6.40 7.15
N ILE A 10 2.35 -6.48 8.48
CA ILE A 10 2.60 -5.31 9.34
C ILE A 10 3.99 -4.72 9.06
N LEU A 11 5.00 -5.57 8.95
CA LEU A 11 6.36 -5.14 8.63
C LEU A 11 6.43 -4.47 7.25
N LEU A 12 5.70 -5.00 6.26
CA LEU A 12 5.61 -4.39 4.93
C LEU A 12 5.03 -2.96 4.99
N PHE A 13 3.97 -2.73 5.78
CA PHE A 13 3.46 -1.38 6.01
C PHE A 13 4.49 -0.47 6.69
N CYS A 14 5.24 -0.96 7.68
CA CYS A 14 6.30 -0.16 8.30
C CYS A 14 7.39 0.22 7.29
N ILE A 15 7.83 -0.71 6.44
CA ILE A 15 8.81 -0.46 5.39
C ILE A 15 8.27 0.55 4.38
N GLU A 16 7.00 0.43 3.98
CA GLU A 16 6.35 1.34 3.05
C GLU A 16 6.29 2.78 3.58
N ILE A 17 5.98 2.95 4.87
CA ILE A 17 5.99 4.27 5.54
C ILE A 17 7.42 4.87 5.57
N VAL A 18 8.42 4.05 5.92
CA VAL A 18 9.82 4.50 5.94
C VAL A 18 10.26 4.90 4.52
N LEU A 19 9.88 4.11 3.52
CA LEU A 19 10.19 4.40 2.12
C LEU A 19 9.51 5.69 1.65
N TYR A 20 8.25 5.92 2.03
CA TYR A 20 7.55 7.17 1.76
C TYR A 20 8.30 8.38 2.30
N ASN A 21 8.69 8.35 3.58
CA ASN A 21 9.44 9.44 4.21
C ASN A 21 10.81 9.65 3.54
N TYR A 22 11.48 8.57 3.16
CA TYR A 22 12.75 8.65 2.45
C TYR A 22 12.59 9.29 1.06
N MET A 23 11.56 8.90 0.33
CA MET A 23 11.25 9.46 -0.98
C MET A 23 10.86 10.94 -0.91
N ASP A 24 10.13 11.34 0.14
CA ASP A 24 9.82 12.74 0.41
C ASP A 24 11.08 13.55 0.74
N TYR A 25 11.96 13.01 1.59
CA TYR A 25 13.28 13.61 1.88
C TYR A 25 14.11 13.82 0.61
N MET A 26 14.06 12.88 -0.34
CA MET A 26 14.73 12.97 -1.64
C MET A 26 13.98 13.86 -2.65
N ASN A 27 12.90 14.53 -2.26
CA ASN A 27 12.01 15.33 -3.11
C ASN A 27 11.40 14.57 -4.31
N LEU A 28 11.31 13.24 -4.23
CA LEU A 28 10.75 12.41 -5.31
C LEU A 28 9.21 12.44 -5.34
N ILE A 29 8.56 12.83 -4.23
CA ILE A 29 7.10 12.95 -4.09
C ILE A 29 6.64 14.41 -4.13
N SER A 30 7.58 15.36 -4.14
CA SER A 30 7.31 16.80 -4.17
C SER A 30 6.42 17.22 -5.34
N SER A 31 5.71 18.33 -5.17
CA SER A 31 4.82 18.92 -6.18
C SER A 31 5.53 19.31 -7.48
N SER A 32 6.87 19.48 -7.42
CA SER A 32 7.76 19.78 -8.55
C SER A 32 8.37 18.53 -9.22
N SER A 33 8.13 17.33 -8.69
CA SER A 33 8.70 16.09 -9.22
C SER A 33 7.93 15.59 -10.45
N ALA A 34 8.65 14.99 -11.41
CA ALA A 34 8.05 14.33 -12.57
C ALA A 34 7.18 13.10 -12.20
N TYR A 35 7.31 12.61 -10.97
CA TYR A 35 6.64 11.41 -10.48
C TYR A 35 5.33 11.70 -9.73
N ARG A 36 4.95 12.98 -9.60
CA ARG A 36 3.76 13.44 -8.89
C ARG A 36 2.51 12.70 -9.36
N GLY A 37 1.87 11.99 -8.46
CA GLY A 37 0.64 11.21 -8.72
C GLY A 37 0.88 9.78 -9.23
N SER A 38 2.03 9.46 -9.85
CA SER A 38 2.35 8.08 -10.27
C SER A 38 2.68 7.17 -9.09
N LEU A 39 3.14 7.75 -7.99
CA LEU A 39 3.54 7.02 -6.78
C LEU A 39 2.35 6.66 -5.89
N LEU A 40 1.21 7.37 -6.01
CA LEU A 40 0.03 7.13 -5.17
C LEU A 40 -0.59 5.73 -5.39
N PRO A 41 -0.80 5.24 -6.63
CA PRO A 41 -1.22 3.86 -6.84
C PRO A 41 -0.20 2.84 -6.31
N LEU A 42 1.10 3.11 -6.48
CA LEU A 42 2.17 2.26 -5.95
C LEU A 42 2.03 2.09 -4.44
N PHE A 43 1.91 3.17 -3.68
CA PHE A 43 1.72 3.11 -2.22
C PHE A 43 0.39 2.49 -1.79
N CYS A 44 -0.67 2.61 -2.59
CA CYS A 44 -1.95 2.01 -2.21
C CYS A 44 -1.96 0.48 -2.42
N PHE A 45 -1.31 -0.01 -3.48
CA PHE A 45 -1.48 -1.39 -3.94
C PHE A 45 -0.28 -2.30 -3.69
N THR A 46 0.89 -1.78 -3.32
CA THR A 46 2.10 -2.62 -3.14
C THR A 46 1.91 -3.65 -2.02
N VAL A 47 1.51 -3.24 -0.82
CA VAL A 47 1.31 -4.17 0.31
C VAL A 47 0.16 -5.16 0.04
N PRO A 48 -1.02 -4.76 -0.47
CA PRO A 48 -2.06 -5.70 -0.87
C PRO A 48 -1.60 -6.71 -1.93
N ALA A 49 -0.86 -6.26 -2.96
CA ALA A 49 -0.38 -7.13 -4.03
C ALA A 49 0.62 -8.16 -3.51
N ILE A 50 1.58 -7.74 -2.67
CA ILE A 50 2.54 -8.65 -2.04
C ILE A 50 1.82 -9.64 -1.12
N SER A 51 0.82 -9.19 -0.36
CA SER A 51 0.04 -10.06 0.53
C SER A 51 -0.70 -11.15 -0.24
N ILE A 52 -1.31 -10.80 -1.37
CA ILE A 52 -1.95 -11.76 -2.28
C ILE A 52 -0.92 -12.74 -2.86
N LEU A 53 0.25 -12.26 -3.31
CA LEU A 53 1.33 -13.11 -3.81
C LEU A 53 1.81 -14.11 -2.76
N ILE A 54 1.99 -13.66 -1.52
CA ILE A 54 2.34 -14.54 -0.40
C ILE A 54 1.25 -15.62 -0.22
N SER A 55 -0.03 -15.23 -0.24
CA SER A 55 -1.14 -16.18 -0.10
C SER A 55 -1.22 -17.23 -1.22
N ILE A 56 -0.71 -16.93 -2.42
CA ILE A 56 -0.72 -17.84 -3.58
C ILE A 56 0.53 -18.74 -3.61
N LEU A 57 1.71 -18.18 -3.30
CA LEU A 57 2.98 -18.88 -3.43
C LEU A 57 3.27 -19.87 -2.29
N PHE A 58 2.72 -19.63 -1.09
CA PHE A 58 3.00 -20.46 0.08
C PHE A 58 1.76 -21.26 0.48
N ASP A 59 1.71 -22.51 0.02
CA ASP A 59 0.56 -23.38 0.21
C ASP A 59 0.47 -23.99 1.61
N ASP A 60 1.61 -24.18 2.30
CA ASP A 60 1.75 -24.75 3.64
C ASP A 60 1.88 -23.68 4.76
N MET A 61 1.12 -22.59 4.65
CA MET A 61 1.13 -21.56 5.69
C MET A 61 0.18 -21.87 6.85
N PRO A 62 0.61 -21.64 8.11
CA PRO A 62 -0.31 -21.59 9.23
C PRO A 62 -1.30 -20.43 9.03
N TYR A 63 -2.59 -20.64 9.35
CA TYR A 63 -3.67 -19.65 9.22
C TYR A 63 -4.00 -19.23 7.77
N LYS A 64 -3.80 -20.11 6.79
CA LYS A 64 -4.01 -19.81 5.36
C LYS A 64 -5.40 -19.27 5.02
N LYS A 65 -6.46 -19.82 5.63
CA LYS A 65 -7.84 -19.38 5.34
C LYS A 65 -8.06 -17.96 5.82
N GLU A 66 -7.69 -17.70 7.07
CA GLU A 66 -7.76 -16.42 7.75
C GLU A 66 -6.93 -15.37 7.01
N PHE A 67 -5.71 -15.73 6.61
CA PHE A 67 -4.83 -14.86 5.86
C PHE A 67 -5.39 -14.52 4.48
N ARG A 68 -6.04 -15.47 3.79
CA ARG A 68 -6.71 -15.21 2.51
C ARG A 68 -7.85 -14.19 2.65
N TYR A 69 -8.68 -14.32 3.68
CA TYR A 69 -9.73 -13.32 3.97
C TYR A 69 -9.13 -11.96 4.30
N PHE A 70 -8.05 -11.93 5.06
CA PHE A 70 -7.31 -10.71 5.36
C PHE A 70 -6.72 -10.04 4.11
N CYS A 71 -6.19 -10.82 3.16
CA CYS A 71 -5.70 -10.30 1.87
C CYS A 71 -6.84 -9.68 1.05
N ILE A 72 -8.01 -10.33 0.99
CA ILE A 72 -9.19 -9.79 0.31
C ILE A 72 -9.64 -8.48 0.98
N PHE A 73 -9.67 -8.45 2.31
CA PHE A 73 -9.97 -7.25 3.09
C PHE A 73 -9.00 -6.11 2.75
N LEU A 74 -7.69 -6.38 2.75
CA LEU A 74 -6.67 -5.40 2.39
C LEU A 74 -6.83 -4.88 0.96
N ALA A 75 -7.17 -5.76 0.00
CA ALA A 75 -7.45 -5.34 -1.37
C ALA A 75 -8.63 -4.37 -1.43
N VAL A 76 -9.74 -4.66 -0.74
CA VAL A 76 -10.90 -3.76 -0.68
C VAL A 76 -10.52 -2.42 -0.05
N VAL A 77 -9.83 -2.43 1.10
CA VAL A 77 -9.38 -1.21 1.78
C VAL A 77 -8.48 -0.38 0.87
N SER A 78 -7.53 -1.00 0.16
CA SER A 78 -6.64 -0.28 -0.74
C SER A 78 -7.36 0.44 -1.88
N ILE A 79 -8.41 -0.17 -2.43
CA ILE A 79 -9.24 0.45 -3.48
C ILE A 79 -9.97 1.67 -2.91
N ILE A 80 -10.58 1.53 -1.74
CA ILE A 80 -11.30 2.62 -1.07
C ILE A 80 -10.33 3.77 -0.78
N THR A 81 -9.19 3.48 -0.17
CA THR A 81 -8.15 4.45 0.17
C THR A 81 -7.63 5.17 -1.07
N PHE A 82 -7.40 4.45 -2.18
CA PHE A 82 -6.99 5.04 -3.45
C PHE A 82 -8.03 6.01 -4.00
N ILE A 83 -9.32 5.66 -3.97
CA ILE A 83 -10.41 6.53 -4.42
C ILE A 83 -10.46 7.80 -3.57
N ILE A 84 -10.39 7.66 -2.24
CA ILE A 84 -10.42 8.79 -1.29
C ILE A 84 -9.25 9.75 -1.54
N PHE A 85 -8.02 9.22 -1.63
CA PHE A 85 -6.85 10.07 -1.90
C PHE A 85 -6.88 10.71 -3.28
N SER A 86 -7.37 9.99 -4.30
CA SER A 86 -7.53 10.54 -5.64
C SER A 86 -8.54 11.68 -5.66
N TYR A 87 -9.66 11.54 -4.95
CA TYR A 87 -10.66 12.59 -4.78
C TYR A 87 -10.07 13.81 -4.06
N PHE A 88 -9.35 13.61 -2.95
CA PHE A 88 -8.69 14.73 -2.25
C PHE A 88 -7.63 15.42 -3.11
N ALA A 89 -6.85 14.66 -3.88
CA ALA A 89 -5.87 15.23 -4.79
C ALA A 89 -6.53 16.08 -5.90
N ALA A 90 -7.67 15.64 -6.43
CA ALA A 90 -8.45 16.41 -7.40
C ALA A 90 -9.05 17.67 -6.76
N LEU A 91 -9.61 17.54 -5.56
CA LEU A 91 -10.18 18.66 -4.80
C LEU A 91 -9.11 19.72 -4.48
N GLY A 92 -7.93 19.28 -4.03
CA GLY A 92 -6.80 20.18 -3.75
C GLY A 92 -6.34 20.97 -4.98
N LYS A 93 -6.37 20.38 -6.18
CA LYS A 93 -6.11 21.11 -7.42
C LYS A 93 -7.19 22.14 -7.74
N ALA A 94 -8.46 21.84 -7.46
CA ALA A 94 -9.57 22.74 -7.73
C ALA A 94 -9.56 23.99 -6.84
N TYR A 95 -9.11 23.86 -5.58
CA TYR A 95 -9.00 24.98 -4.63
C TYR A 95 -7.69 25.78 -4.74
N GLN A 96 -6.72 25.32 -5.52
CA GLN A 96 -5.48 26.07 -5.81
C GLN A 96 -5.61 27.02 -7.03
N HIS A 97 -6.76 27.03 -7.70
CA HIS A 97 -7.18 28.04 -8.67
C HIS A 97 -8.00 29.13 -7.99
#